data_AF-A0AAN8YML8-F1
#
_entry.id   AF-A0AAN8YML8-F1
#
_cell.length_a   1.000
_cell.length_b   1.000
_cell.length_c   1.000
_cell.angle_alpha   90.00
_cell.angle_beta   90.00
_cell.angle_gamma   90.00
#
_symmetry.space_group_name_H-M   'P 1'
#
loop_
_entity.id
_entity.type
_entity.pdbx_description
1 polymer ?
#
loop_
_entity_poly.entity_id
_entity_poly.type
_entity_poly.pdbx_seq_one_letter_code
_entity_poly.pdbx_strand_id
1 'polypeptide(L)' 'MASLHSLNTLAIVAFALAFLVQVTLGDIACENLNEDSCAFAISSTGKRCVLEKHLRRSGEEVYICRT' A
#
# COMPACT_ATOMS: atom_id res chain seq x y z
N MET A 1 39.65 -16.67 9.34
CA MET A 1 39.02 -16.39 8.03
C MET A 1 37.56 -16.85 7.93
N ALA A 2 37.16 -18.02 8.47
CA ALA A 2 35.75 -18.49 8.41
C ALA A 2 34.72 -17.59 9.15
N SER A 3 35.10 -16.98 10.27
CA SER A 3 34.21 -16.13 11.08
C SER A 3 33.82 -14.81 10.39
N LEU A 4 34.77 -14.14 9.70
CA LEU A 4 34.49 -12.90 8.96
C LEU A 4 33.57 -13.14 7.76
N HIS A 5 33.72 -14.28 7.07
CA HIS A 5 32.85 -14.67 5.97
C HIS A 5 31.41 -14.87 6.46
N SER A 6 31.23 -15.57 7.59
CA SER A 6 29.92 -15.77 8.21
C SER A 6 29.27 -14.45 8.64
N LEU A 7 30.04 -13.50 9.18
CA LEU A 7 29.52 -12.18 9.59
C LEU A 7 29.06 -11.35 8.38
N ASN A 8 29.84 -11.34 7.29
CA ASN A 8 29.48 -10.65 6.06
C ASN A 8 28.21 -11.24 5.44
N THR A 9 28.06 -12.56 5.43
CA THR A 9 26.82 -13.21 4.95
C THR A 9 25.61 -12.79 5.79
N LEU A 10 25.75 -12.75 7.12
CA LEU A 10 24.70 -12.27 8.04
C LEU A 10 24.32 -10.81 7.78
N ALA A 11 25.31 -9.94 7.57
CA ALA A 11 25.08 -8.53 7.27
C ALA A 11 24.32 -8.34 5.95
N ILE A 12 24.67 -9.09 4.91
CA ILE A 12 23.98 -9.06 3.61
C ILE A 12 22.54 -9.53 3.74
N VAL A 13 22.30 -10.63 4.46
CA VAL A 13 20.94 -11.14 4.71
C VAL A 13 20.11 -10.14 5.50
N ALA A 14 20.68 -9.55 6.56
CA ALA A 14 20.00 -8.53 7.36
C ALA A 14 19.65 -7.29 6.52
N PHE A 15 20.56 -6.86 5.65
CA PHE A 15 20.32 -5.74 4.73
C PHE A 15 19.19 -6.07 3.75
N ALA A 16 19.22 -7.26 3.12
CA ALA A 16 18.16 -7.70 2.21
C ALA A 16 16.78 -7.74 2.89
N LEU A 17 16.70 -8.26 4.12
CA LEU A 17 15.46 -8.28 4.90
C LEU A 17 14.95 -6.87 5.22
N ALA A 18 15.84 -5.93 5.54
CA ALA A 18 15.46 -4.54 5.80
C ALA A 18 14.80 -3.88 4.58
N PHE A 19 15.31 -4.13 3.37
CA PHE A 19 14.68 -3.65 2.13
C PHE A 19 13.31 -4.27 1.88
N LEU A 20 13.16 -5.58 2.12
CA LEU A 20 11.88 -6.28 1.94
C LEU A 20 10.79 -5.74 2.88
N VAL A 21 11.14 -5.39 4.12
CA VAL A 21 10.20 -4.79 5.07
C VAL A 21 9.69 -3.43 4.56
N GLN A 22 10.55 -2.58 4.01
CA GLN A 22 10.13 -1.27 3.49
C GLN A 22 9.16 -1.36 2.31
N VAL A 23 9.28 -2.39 1.46
CA VAL A 23 8.35 -2.61 0.33
C VAL A 23 6.91 -2.87 0.81
N THR A 24 6.74 -3.42 2.02
CA THR A 24 5.41 -3.71 2.59
C THR A 24 4.82 -2.56 3.39
N LEU A 25 5.62 -1.56 3.78
CA LEU A 25 5.21 -0.42 4.63
C LEU A 25 4.61 0.75 3.81
N GLY A 26 3.85 0.44 2.76
CA GLY A 26 3.02 1.45 2.09
C GLY A 26 1.77 1.74 2.93
N ASP A 27 1.45 3.02 3.15
CA ASP A 27 0.14 3.40 3.70
C ASP A 27 -0.86 3.57 2.56
N ILE A 28 -1.83 2.66 2.49
CA ILE A 28 -2.93 2.67 1.54
C ILE A 28 -4.11 3.34 2.25
N ALA A 29 -4.33 4.62 1.97
CA ALA A 29 -5.55 5.34 2.36
C ALA A 29 -6.51 5.35 1.17
N CYS A 30 -7.74 4.87 1.35
CA CYS A 30 -8.74 4.75 0.27
C CYS A 30 -9.01 6.11 -0.39
N GLU A 31 -8.98 7.19 0.38
CA GLU A 31 -9.24 8.56 -0.09
C GLU A 31 -8.17 9.08 -1.07
N ASN A 32 -6.99 8.44 -1.11
CA ASN A 32 -5.91 8.78 -2.04
C ASN A 32 -5.91 7.91 -3.31
N LEU A 33 -6.82 6.93 -3.42
CA LEU A 33 -6.92 6.08 -4.60
C LEU A 33 -7.76 6.76 -5.70
N ASN A 34 -7.32 6.53 -6.94
CA ASN A 34 -8.12 6.82 -8.12
C ASN A 34 -9.29 5.82 -8.26
N GLU A 35 -10.33 6.24 -8.98
CA GLU A 35 -11.57 5.50 -9.18
C GLU A 35 -11.32 4.03 -9.60
N ASP A 36 -10.48 3.84 -10.62
CA ASP A 36 -10.18 2.53 -11.19
C ASP A 36 -9.49 1.58 -10.20
N SER A 37 -8.66 2.12 -9.29
CA SER A 37 -7.93 1.34 -8.29
C SER A 37 -8.77 1.07 -7.04
N CYS A 38 -9.78 1.90 -6.77
CA CYS A 38 -10.58 1.85 -5.55
C CYS A 38 -11.47 0.60 -5.46
N ALA A 39 -12.04 0.15 -6.59
CA ALA A 39 -13.14 -0.83 -6.64
C ALA A 39 -12.84 -2.18 -5.95
N PHE A 40 -11.57 -2.49 -5.66
CA PHE A 40 -11.15 -3.73 -4.98
C PHE A 40 -10.02 -3.52 -3.95
N ALA A 41 -9.74 -2.28 -3.56
CA ALA A 41 -8.65 -1.99 -2.64
C ALA A 41 -9.02 -2.24 -1.17
N ILE A 42 -8.00 -2.52 -0.36
CA ILE A 42 -8.09 -2.63 1.10
C ILE A 42 -7.04 -1.66 1.67
N SER A 43 -7.45 -0.79 2.57
CA SER A 43 -6.54 0.13 3.25
C SER A 43 -5.53 -0.61 4.11
N SER A 44 -4.42 0.03 4.46
CA SER A 44 -3.41 -0.56 5.37
C SER A 44 -3.97 -0.87 6.77
N THR A 45 -5.13 -0.31 7.13
CA THR A 45 -5.87 -0.63 8.35
C THR A 45 -6.76 -1.88 8.25
N GLY A 46 -6.80 -2.54 7.08
CA GLY A 46 -7.59 -3.74 6.82
C GLY A 46 -9.07 -3.47 6.48
N LYS A 47 -9.45 -2.21 6.27
CA LYS A 47 -10.80 -1.84 5.86
C LYS A 47 -10.94 -1.83 4.34
N ARG A 48 -12.06 -2.33 3.83
CA ARG A 48 -12.35 -2.38 2.38
C ARG A 48 -12.67 -0.97 1.88
N CYS A 49 -12.04 -0.57 0.78
CA CYS A 49 -12.41 0.65 0.09
C CYS A 49 -13.73 0.43 -0.68
N VAL A 50 -14.60 1.45 -0.69
CA VAL A 50 -15.88 1.46 -1.39
C VAL A 50 -15.90 2.64 -2.35
N LEU A 51 -16.25 2.36 -3.61
CA LEU A 51 -16.44 3.40 -4.61
C LEU A 51 -17.88 3.91 -4.53
N GLU A 52 -18.05 5.14 -4.06
CA GLU A 52 -19.35 5.81 -3.98
C GLU A 52 -19.59 6.65 -5.22
N LYS A 53 -20.76 6.49 -5.83
CA LYS A 53 -21.24 7.33 -6.92
C LYS A 53 -22.08 8.47 -6.36
N HIS A 54 -21.65 9.70 -6.61
CA HIS A 54 -22.33 10.94 -6.22
C HIS A 54 -22.85 11.66 -7.47
N LEU A 55 -24.04 12.24 -7.36
CA LEU A 55 -24.61 13.11 -8.38
C LEU A 55 -24.48 14.55 -7.91
N ARG A 56 -23.77 15.37 -8.68
CA ARG A 56 -23.73 16.82 -8.43
C ARG A 56 -25.05 17.46 -8.83
N ARG A 57 -25.32 18.65 -8.27
CA ARG A 57 -26.48 19.47 -8.67
C ARG A 57 -26.51 19.82 -10.16
N SER A 58 -25.38 19.74 -10.85
CA SER A 58 -25.26 19.90 -12.31
C SER A 58 -25.74 18.67 -13.12
N GLY A 59 -26.03 17.54 -12.46
CA GLY A 59 -26.27 16.25 -13.12
C GLY A 59 -24.99 15.47 -13.44
N GLU A 60 -23.82 16.00 -13.10
CA GLU A 60 -22.54 15.32 -13.29
C GLU A 60 -22.37 14.17 -12.29
N GLU A 61 -21.98 13.01 -12.81
CA GLU A 61 -21.64 11.84 -12.01
C GLU A 61 -20.18 11.93 -11.55
N VAL A 62 -19.96 11.84 -10.23
CA VAL A 62 -18.62 11.89 -9.63
C VAL A 62 -18.47 10.68 -8.74
N TYR A 63 -17.33 9.99 -8.89
CA TYR A 63 -16.99 8.86 -8.08
C TYR A 63 -16.00 9.26 -6.99
N ILE A 64 -16.24 8.80 -5.76
CA ILE A 64 -15.42 9.11 -4.60
C ILE A 64 -15.08 7.80 -3.90
N CYS A 65 -13.79 7.57 -3.64
CA CYS A 65 -13.35 6.43 -2.86
C CYS A 65 -13.41 6.74 -1.36
N ARG A 66 -14.05 5.86 -0.59
CA ARG A 66 -14.18 5.96 0.87
C ARG A 66 -13.79 4.63 1.52
N THR A 67 -13.50 4.67 2.81
CA THR A 67 -13.22 3.50 3.66
C THR A 67 -14.44 3.04 4.45
#